data_AF-A0A3D0U4P2-F1
#
_entry.id   AF-A0A3D0U4P2-F1
#
_cell.length_a   1.000
_cell.length_b   1.000
_cell.length_c   1.000
_cell.angle_alpha   90.00
_cell.angle_beta   90.00
_cell.angle_gamma   90.00
#
_symmetry.space_group_name_H-M   'P 1'
#
loop_
_entity.id
_entity.type
_entity.pdbx_description
1 polymer ?
#
loop_
_entity_poly.entity_id
_entity_poly.type
_entity_poly.pdbx_seq_one_letter_code
_entity_poly.pdbx_strand_id
1 'polypeptide(L)'
;SEETTTGVHRLLEMLEAGTLKVPAINVNDAVTKSKNDNKYGCRHSLNDAIKRGTDHLLSGKKALVIGYGDVGKGSAASLRQEGMIVKITEIDP
;
A
#
# COMPACT_ATOMS: atom_id res chain seq x y z
N SER A 1 10.27 7.69 -15.36
CA SER A 1 8.96 7.19 -14.92
C SER A 1 8.95 7.13 -13.41
N GLU A 2 7.79 7.30 -12.79
CA GLU A 2 7.61 7.18 -11.34
C GLU A 2 6.52 6.17 -11.05
N GLU A 3 6.79 5.29 -10.09
CA GLU A 3 6.02 4.08 -9.86
C GLU A 3 5.34 4.06 -8.49
N THR A 4 5.60 5.04 -7.63
CA THR A 4 5.01 5.13 -6.30
C THR A 4 4.03 6.28 -6.19
N THR A 5 2.99 6.12 -5.38
CA THR A 5 1.97 7.17 -5.15
C THR A 5 2.60 8.45 -4.59
N THR A 6 3.53 8.33 -3.63
CA THR A 6 4.24 9.47 -3.06
C THR A 6 5.11 10.20 -4.08
N GLY A 7 5.80 9.45 -4.95
CA GLY A 7 6.61 10.05 -6.00
C GLY A 7 5.76 10.80 -7.02
N VAL A 8 4.59 10.27 -7.38
CA VAL A 8 3.64 10.94 -8.28
C VAL A 8 3.16 12.27 -7.70
N HIS A 9 2.83 12.32 -6.40
CA HIS A 9 2.44 13.59 -5.75
C HIS A 9 3.52 14.66 -5.88
N ARG A 10 4.79 14.30 -5.66
CA ARG A 10 5.91 15.24 -5.83
C ARG A 10 6.08 15.71 -7.27
N LEU A 11 5.87 14.83 -8.25
CA LEU A 11 5.93 15.21 -9.66
C LEU A 11 4.81 16.19 -10.03
N LEU A 12 3.61 16.03 -9.46
CA LEU A 12 2.50 16.96 -9.64
C LEU A 12 2.81 18.33 -9.01
N GLU A 13 3.34 18.37 -7.78
CA GLU A 13 3.78 19.60 -7.12
C GLU A 13 4.85 20.34 -7.96
N MET A 14 5.82 19.60 -8.51
CA MET A 14 6.85 20.18 -9.38
C MET A 14 6.28 20.71 -10.70
N LEU A 15 5.27 20.04 -11.25
CA LEU A 15 4.57 20.47 -12.46
C LEU A 15 3.79 21.77 -12.21
N GLU A 16 3.03 21.84 -11.11
CA GLU A 16 2.27 23.02 -10.69
C GLU A 16 3.18 24.22 -10.37
N ALA A 17 4.34 23.97 -9.75
CA ALA A 17 5.34 24.99 -9.45
C ALA A 17 6.19 25.39 -10.69
N GLY A 18 6.00 24.76 -11.85
CA GLY A 18 6.81 25.02 -13.05
C GLY A 18 8.29 24.62 -12.91
N THR A 19 8.63 23.79 -11.92
CA THR A 19 10.01 23.35 -11.62
C THR A 19 10.36 22.01 -12.24
N LEU A 20 9.41 21.33 -12.88
CA LEU A 20 9.62 20.06 -13.56
C LEU A 20 10.45 20.26 -14.85
N LYS A 21 11.73 19.89 -14.79
CA LYS A 21 12.70 20.14 -15.88
C LYS A 21 12.70 19.09 -16.99
N VAL A 22 12.08 17.93 -16.74
CA VAL A 22 12.10 16.79 -17.66
C VAL A 22 10.71 16.15 -17.73
N PRO A 23 10.32 15.56 -18.88
CA PRO A 23 9.10 14.78 -18.98
C PRO A 23 9.10 13.64 -17.96
N ALA A 24 8.01 13.51 -17.21
CA ALA A 24 7.81 12.42 -16.26
C ALA A 24 6.54 11.63 -16.62
N ILE A 25 6.62 10.30 -16.50
CA ILE A 25 5.51 9.39 -16.76
C ILE A 25 5.05 8.83 -15.41
N ASN A 26 3.78 9.05 -15.09
CA ASN A 26 3.10 8.40 -13.97
C ASN A 26 2.77 6.96 -14.35
N VAL A 27 3.54 6.02 -13.82
CA VAL A 27 3.33 4.57 -14.00
C VAL A 27 2.51 3.99 -12.85
N ASN A 28 2.51 4.65 -11.68
CA ASN A 28 1.74 4.18 -10.52
C ASN A 28 0.24 4.04 -10.83
N ASP A 29 -0.32 4.98 -11.60
CA ASP A 29 -1.76 5.03 -11.86
C ASP A 29 -2.18 4.13 -13.03
N ALA A 30 -1.23 3.42 -13.66
CA ALA A 30 -1.58 2.32 -14.54
C ALA A 30 -2.42 1.29 -13.77
N VAL A 31 -3.53 0.85 -14.36
CA VAL A 31 -4.46 -0.11 -13.72
C VAL A 31 -3.74 -1.40 -13.33
N THR A 32 -2.83 -1.87 -14.20
CA THR A 32 -2.01 -3.07 -13.97
C THR A 32 -0.99 -2.90 -12.85
N LYS A 33 -0.63 -1.67 -12.47
CA LYS A 33 0.23 -1.38 -11.34
C LYS A 33 -0.60 -1.22 -10.08
N SER A 34 -1.41 -0.16 -9.99
CA SER A 34 -2.15 0.17 -8.76
C SER A 34 -3.07 -0.95 -8.27
N LYS A 35 -3.84 -1.60 -9.15
CA LYS A 35 -4.80 -2.64 -8.74
C LYS A 35 -4.18 -4.01 -8.56
N ASN A 36 -3.01 -4.26 -9.14
CA ASN A 36 -2.36 -5.56 -9.06
C ASN A 36 -1.23 -5.57 -8.02
N ASP A 37 -0.26 -4.67 -8.16
CA ASP A 37 0.93 -4.58 -7.33
C ASP A 37 0.57 -4.16 -5.90
N ASN A 38 -0.05 -2.99 -5.73
CA ASN A 38 -0.34 -2.46 -4.39
C ASN A 38 -1.32 -3.36 -3.61
N LYS A 39 -2.30 -3.96 -4.30
CA LYS A 39 -3.34 -4.77 -3.64
C LYS A 39 -2.92 -6.22 -3.42
N TYR A 40 -2.45 -6.92 -4.46
CA TYR A 40 -2.12 -8.35 -4.35
C TYR A 40 -0.69 -8.57 -3.89
N GLY A 41 0.25 -7.68 -4.24
CA GLY A 41 1.63 -7.71 -3.74
C GLY A 41 1.65 -7.58 -2.22
N CYS A 42 1.04 -6.52 -1.67
CA CYS A 42 0.95 -6.34 -0.22
C CYS A 42 0.15 -7.44 0.49
N ARG A 43 -0.83 -8.07 -0.20
CA ARG A 43 -1.54 -9.23 0.37
C ARG A 43 -0.59 -10.40 0.64
N HIS A 44 0.40 -10.62 -0.21
CA HIS A 44 1.34 -11.74 -0.10
C HIS A 44 2.57 -11.42 0.75
N SER A 45 3.11 -10.20 0.65
CA SER A 45 4.39 -9.86 1.30
C SER A 45 4.26 -9.47 2.77
N LEU A 46 3.10 -8.95 3.21
CA LEU A 46 2.94 -8.43 4.57
C LEU A 46 3.01 -9.51 5.64
N ASN A 47 2.16 -10.53 5.55
CA ASN A 47 2.16 -11.63 6.53
C ASN A 47 3.48 -12.41 6.49
N ASP A 48 4.09 -12.59 5.31
CA ASP A 48 5.39 -13.23 5.15
C ASP A 48 6.48 -12.47 5.91
N ALA A 49 6.59 -11.15 5.73
CA ALA A 49 7.57 -10.33 6.44
C ALA A 49 7.40 -10.39 7.96
N ILE A 50 6.16 -10.34 8.47
CA ILE A 50 5.89 -10.42 9.92
C ILE A 50 6.28 -11.79 10.46
N LYS A 51 5.97 -12.88 9.74
CA LYS A 51 6.36 -14.25 10.12
C LYS A 51 7.87 -14.38 10.17
N ARG A 52 8.59 -13.97 9.11
CA ARG A 52 10.05 -14.04 9.07
C ARG A 52 10.74 -13.20 10.15
N GLY A 53 10.14 -12.07 10.52
CA GLY A 53 10.72 -11.16 11.51
C GLY A 53 10.43 -11.51 12.96
N THR A 54 9.38 -12.29 13.23
CA THR A 54 8.89 -12.50 14.61
C THR A 54 8.58 -13.94 14.97
N ASP A 55 8.37 -14.82 14.00
CA ASP A 55 7.89 -16.21 14.16
C ASP A 55 6.63 -16.33 15.04
N HIS A 56 5.87 -15.25 15.18
CA HIS A 56 4.71 -15.20 16.05
C HIS A 56 3.50 -15.87 15.41
N LEU A 57 2.71 -16.55 16.25
CA LEU A 57 1.34 -16.91 15.89
C LEU A 57 0.51 -15.64 15.65
N LEU A 58 -0.03 -15.50 14.45
CA LEU A 58 -0.86 -14.35 14.07
C LEU A 58 -2.34 -14.54 14.46
N SER A 59 -2.88 -15.75 14.30
CA SER A 59 -4.30 -16.04 14.55
C SER A 59 -4.76 -15.61 15.94
N GLY A 60 -5.93 -14.96 16.01
CA GLY A 60 -6.53 -14.44 17.24
C GLY A 60 -5.91 -13.15 17.80
N LYS A 61 -4.75 -12.70 17.29
CA LYS A 61 -4.17 -11.40 17.68
C LYS A 61 -4.91 -10.24 17.02
N LYS A 62 -4.83 -9.07 17.67
CA LYS A 62 -5.41 -7.82 17.17
C LYS A 62 -4.39 -7.11 16.28
N ALA A 63 -4.81 -6.70 15.09
CA ALA A 63 -4.03 -5.86 14.18
C ALA A 63 -4.77 -4.55 13.90
N LEU A 64 -4.03 -3.44 13.83
CA LEU A 64 -4.53 -2.14 13.41
C LEU A 64 -3.88 -1.78 12.07
N VAL A 65 -4.69 -1.59 11.03
CA VAL A 65 -4.25 -1.09 9.73
C VAL A 65 -4.61 0.39 9.64
N ILE A 66 -3.60 1.24 9.44
CA ILE A 66 -3.78 2.69 9.33
C ILE A 66 -3.76 3.06 7.85
N GLY A 67 -4.91 3.49 7.32
CA GLY A 67 -5.15 3.73 5.91
C GLY A 67 -5.75 2.52 5.17
N TYR A 68 -6.72 2.76 4.31
CA TYR A 68 -7.52 1.77 3.56
C TYR A 68 -7.60 2.06 2.06
N GLY A 69 -6.55 2.69 1.51
CA GLY A 69 -6.26 2.72 0.08
C GLY A 69 -5.92 1.33 -0.49
N ASP A 70 -5.37 1.26 -1.72
CA ASP A 70 -5.11 -0.03 -2.38
C ASP A 70 -4.12 -0.92 -1.59
N VAL A 71 -3.09 -0.34 -0.97
CA VAL A 71 -2.15 -1.04 -0.07
C VAL A 71 -2.88 -1.51 1.19
N GLY A 72 -3.60 -0.62 1.89
CA GLY A 72 -4.31 -0.94 3.13
C GLY A 72 -5.35 -2.05 2.95
N LYS A 73 -6.05 -2.06 1.81
CA LYS A 73 -6.96 -3.16 1.41
C LYS A 73 -6.23 -4.49 1.26
N GLY A 74 -5.06 -4.49 0.62
CA GLY A 74 -4.20 -5.68 0.51
C GLY A 74 -3.70 -6.18 1.86
N SER A 75 -3.21 -5.26 2.70
CA SER A 75 -2.72 -5.51 4.05
C SER A 75 -3.79 -6.09 4.97
N ALA A 76 -4.98 -5.48 5.00
CA ALA A 76 -6.10 -5.97 5.81
C ALA A 76 -6.54 -7.38 5.38
N ALA A 77 -6.57 -7.65 4.07
CA ALA A 77 -6.87 -8.97 3.54
C ALA A 77 -5.82 -10.01 3.96
N SER A 78 -4.52 -9.67 3.88
CA SER A 78 -3.41 -10.53 4.32
C SER A 78 -3.56 -10.95 5.78
N LEU A 79 -3.74 -9.98 6.68
CA LEU A 79 -3.83 -10.24 8.12
C LEU A 79 -5.12 -10.99 8.49
N ARG A 80 -6.22 -10.72 7.78
CA ARG A 80 -7.48 -11.44 8.00
C ARG A 80 -7.41 -12.91 7.53
N GLN A 81 -6.65 -13.20 6.46
CA GLN A 81 -6.39 -14.58 6.02
C GLN A 81 -5.59 -15.37 7.06
N GLU A 82 -4.75 -14.71 7.85
CA GLU A 82 -4.00 -15.31 8.96
C GLU A 82 -4.82 -15.48 10.25
N GLY A 83 -6.12 -15.17 10.21
CA GLY A 83 -7.02 -15.30 11.36
C GLY A 83 -6.89 -14.18 12.39
N MET A 84 -6.27 -13.04 12.03
CA MET A 84 -6.17 -11.88 12.94
C MET A 84 -7.50 -11.12 13.05
N ILE A 85 -7.70 -10.49 14.19
CA ILE A 85 -8.78 -9.52 14.43
C ILE A 85 -8.31 -8.15 13.91
N VAL A 86 -8.65 -7.86 12.65
CA VAL A 86 -8.22 -6.64 11.96
C VAL A 86 -9.18 -5.48 12.26
N LYS A 87 -8.62 -4.35 12.69
CA LYS A 87 -9.28 -3.04 12.76
C LYS A 87 -8.61 -2.09 11.78
N ILE A 88 -9.39 -1.16 11.24
CA ILE A 88 -8.94 -0.17 10.26
C ILE A 88 -9.21 1.23 10.81
N THR A 89 -8.29 2.16 10.56
CA THR A 89 -8.51 3.59 10.76
C THR A 89 -8.34 4.30 9.43
N GLU A 90 -9.25 5.21 9.13
CA GLU A 90 -9.20 6.04 7.93
C GLU A 90 -9.58 7.48 8.25
N ILE A 91 -9.03 8.39 7.46
CA ILE A 91 -9.41 9.81 7.41
C ILE A 91 -10.44 10.06 6.30
N ASP A 92 -10.48 9.21 5.27
CA ASP A 92 -11.41 9.30 4.13
C ASP A 92 -12.69 8.47 4.41
N PRO A 93 -13.88 9.11 4.53
CA PRO A 93 -15.13 8.46 4.98
C PRO A 93 -15.75 7.46 4.00
#